data_AF-A0A944Y5E5-F1
#
_entry.id   AF-A0A944Y5E5-F1
#
_cell.length_a   1.000
_cell.length_b   1.000
_cell.length_c   1.000
_cell.angle_alpha   90.00
_cell.angle_beta   90.00
_cell.angle_gamma   90.00
#
_symmetry.space_group_name_H-M   'P 1'
#
loop_
_entity.id
_entity.type
_entity.pdbx_description
1 polymer ?
#
loop_
_entity_poly.entity_id
_entity_poly.type
_entity_poly.pdbx_seq_one_letter_code
_entity_poly.pdbx_strand_id
1 'polypeptide(L)'
;MKLSFIMLLLSGLVAGCSNLAYQDDSPEKSILSRGVANVREDIHKMSAAEKLDELVKHIEVTAYGLPQKGNPRFYIFEHFQRRVLEIVAEIKATGSAALSEVAFVPNDKNLITKFYHLYAASKIMDEAGIYVSASQKFGVLNEDSKEASDNLFNLARFMDFYYREISERYSLVVTPEVRVGAESSERVRHMRYLVARVENHMQPFVNRRYKGRVINGMIMQIRKLDPPPVRVRFEDFDKYKKGFERYVKELRKLRNSATWRKAHAYLKDLDLPHSGGIDGADDAFEMVMSTQLSMEILDFIVDKQLRNSKI
;
A
#
# COMPACT_ATOMS: atom_id res chain seq x y z
N MET A 1 -56.34 -44.46 -6.24
CA MET A 1 -55.37 -45.06 -5.29
C MET A 1 -54.02 -44.41 -5.53
N LYS A 2 -53.45 -43.87 -4.45
CA LYS A 2 -52.03 -43.77 -4.07
C LYS A 2 -50.98 -43.75 -5.19
N LEU A 3 -50.28 -42.64 -5.40
CA LEU A 3 -49.03 -42.22 -4.70
C LEU A 3 -47.79 -43.03 -5.10
N SER A 4 -46.83 -42.29 -5.67
CA SER A 4 -45.41 -42.26 -5.24
C SER A 4 -44.37 -42.87 -6.17
N PHE A 5 -43.23 -42.17 -6.23
CA PHE A 5 -41.94 -42.53 -6.82
C PHE A 5 -41.98 -42.62 -8.35
N ILE A 6 -41.66 -41.58 -9.12
CA ILE A 6 -40.32 -40.98 -9.24
C ILE A 6 -40.50 -39.54 -9.76
N MET A 7 -40.63 -38.59 -8.83
CA MET A 7 -40.40 -37.15 -9.03
C MET A 7 -39.44 -36.73 -7.92
N LEU A 8 -38.19 -37.15 -8.03
CA LEU A 8 -37.08 -36.76 -7.15
C LEU A 8 -35.82 -37.33 -7.79
N LEU A 9 -35.33 -36.65 -8.82
CA LEU A 9 -33.94 -36.72 -9.34
C LEU A 9 -33.72 -35.56 -10.32
N LEU A 10 -34.20 -34.37 -9.93
CA LEU A 10 -33.96 -33.09 -10.59
C LEU A 10 -33.58 -32.09 -9.49
N SER A 11 -32.54 -32.47 -8.74
CA SER A 11 -31.98 -31.75 -7.61
C SER A 11 -30.66 -32.44 -7.27
N GLY A 12 -29.57 -32.06 -7.96
CA GLY A 12 -28.30 -32.74 -7.75
C GLY A 12 -27.09 -32.21 -8.50
N LEU A 13 -27.20 -31.11 -9.24
CA LEU A 13 -26.07 -30.38 -9.82
C LEU A 13 -26.47 -28.89 -9.81
N VAL A 14 -25.57 -28.03 -9.33
CA VAL A 14 -25.77 -26.60 -9.00
C VAL A 14 -26.31 -26.33 -7.59
N ALA A 15 -25.61 -26.83 -6.56
CA ALA A 15 -25.59 -26.23 -5.22
C ALA A 15 -24.36 -26.72 -4.44
N GLY A 16 -23.50 -25.78 -4.02
CA GLY A 16 -22.29 -26.01 -3.20
C GLY A 16 -21.01 -26.03 -4.06
N CYS A 17 -20.07 -25.09 -3.94
CA CYS A 17 -19.66 -24.32 -2.78
C CYS A 17 -19.16 -22.92 -3.20
N SER A 18 -19.95 -21.89 -2.92
CA SER A 18 -19.46 -20.52 -2.76
C SER A 18 -20.43 -19.77 -1.84
N ASN A 19 -20.62 -20.34 -0.64
CA ASN A 19 -21.25 -19.67 0.49
C ASN A 19 -20.23 -19.57 1.61
N LEU A 20 -19.36 -18.57 1.50
CA LEU A 20 -18.95 -17.80 2.66
C LEU A 20 -19.13 -16.31 2.31
N ALA A 21 -20.34 -15.98 1.86
CA ALA A 21 -20.83 -14.62 1.96
C ALA A 21 -20.92 -14.29 3.45
N TYR A 22 -20.08 -13.36 3.90
CA TYR A 22 -20.35 -12.61 5.12
C TYR A 22 -21.69 -11.90 4.91
N GLN A 23 -22.76 -12.56 5.34
CA GLN A 23 -24.10 -12.01 5.42
C GLN A 23 -24.14 -11.16 6.69
N ASP A 24 -23.89 -9.86 6.50
CA ASP A 24 -24.34 -8.85 7.45
C ASP A 24 -25.45 -8.06 6.75
N ASP A 25 -26.69 -8.43 7.05
CA ASP A 25 -27.91 -7.83 6.54
C ASP A 25 -28.13 -6.47 7.22
N SER A 26 -27.75 -5.40 6.52
CA SER A 26 -28.29 -4.06 6.75
C SER A 26 -28.83 -3.49 5.42
N PRO A 27 -29.72 -2.49 5.41
CA PRO A 27 -30.32 -1.96 4.18
C PRO A 27 -29.31 -1.28 3.22
N GLU A 28 -28.03 -1.19 3.61
CA GLU A 28 -26.96 -0.69 2.78
C GLU A 28 -26.28 -1.84 2.03
N LYS A 29 -26.77 -2.13 0.81
CA LYS A 29 -26.02 -2.95 -0.15
C LYS A 29 -24.63 -2.36 -0.34
N SER A 30 -23.61 -2.96 0.26
CA SER A 30 -22.22 -2.52 0.23
C SER A 30 -21.72 -2.21 -1.18
N ILE A 31 -20.97 -1.11 -1.32
CA ILE A 31 -20.38 -0.65 -2.59
C ILE A 31 -19.45 -1.70 -3.19
N LEU A 32 -18.82 -2.53 -2.35
CA LEU A 32 -18.02 -3.69 -2.74
C LEU A 32 -18.65 -4.60 -3.82
N SER A 33 -19.98 -4.67 -3.89
CA SER A 33 -20.70 -5.55 -4.84
C SER A 33 -21.10 -4.87 -6.15
N ARG A 34 -20.77 -3.59 -6.36
CA ARG A 34 -21.35 -2.75 -7.44
C ARG A 34 -20.30 -2.26 -8.45
N GLY A 35 -20.73 -2.09 -9.70
CA GLY A 35 -19.90 -1.49 -10.77
C GLY A 35 -19.67 0.02 -10.61
N VAL A 36 -18.59 0.54 -11.21
CA VAL A 36 -18.02 1.90 -11.05
C VAL A 36 -19.00 3.07 -11.15
N ALA A 37 -19.97 3.01 -12.07
CA ALA A 37 -20.94 4.11 -12.23
C ALA A 37 -21.75 4.31 -10.94
N ASN A 38 -22.10 3.20 -10.27
CA ASN A 38 -22.85 3.22 -9.03
C ASN A 38 -21.95 3.64 -7.85
N VAL A 39 -20.68 3.19 -7.85
CA VAL A 39 -19.68 3.58 -6.84
C VAL A 39 -19.52 5.10 -6.80
N ARG A 40 -19.38 5.76 -7.95
CA ARG A 40 -19.16 7.21 -8.00
C ARG A 40 -20.36 8.00 -7.48
N GLU A 41 -21.57 7.66 -7.92
CA GLU A 41 -22.79 8.35 -7.49
C GLU A 41 -23.11 8.14 -6.01
N ASP A 42 -22.85 6.94 -5.49
CA ASP A 42 -23.10 6.61 -4.09
C ASP A 42 -22.05 7.25 -3.16
N ILE A 43 -20.77 7.26 -3.55
CA ILE A 43 -19.73 7.91 -2.73
C ILE A 43 -19.98 9.43 -2.60
N HIS A 44 -20.47 10.12 -3.64
CA HIS A 44 -20.76 11.56 -3.51
C HIS A 44 -21.87 11.86 -2.49
N LYS A 45 -22.72 10.89 -2.15
CA LYS A 45 -23.79 11.01 -1.15
C LYS A 45 -23.32 10.65 0.26
N MET A 46 -22.15 10.01 0.40
CA MET A 46 -21.57 9.63 1.69
C MET A 46 -20.91 10.82 2.39
N SER A 47 -21.05 10.85 3.71
CA SER A 47 -20.24 11.64 4.63
C SER A 47 -18.76 11.26 4.56
N ALA A 48 -17.88 12.11 5.09
CA ALA A 48 -16.45 11.79 5.14
C ALA A 48 -16.15 10.59 6.04
N ALA A 49 -16.91 10.38 7.12
CA ALA A 49 -16.80 9.20 7.97
C ALA A 49 -17.12 7.92 7.19
N GLU A 50 -18.27 7.87 6.50
CA GLU A 50 -18.69 6.72 5.69
C GLU A 50 -17.69 6.41 4.57
N LYS A 51 -17.12 7.45 3.93
CA LYS A 51 -16.05 7.29 2.94
C LYS A 51 -14.80 6.63 3.52
N LEU A 52 -14.41 7.00 4.75
CA LEU A 52 -13.26 6.42 5.43
C LEU A 52 -13.55 4.97 5.86
N ASP A 53 -14.79 4.68 6.27
CA ASP A 53 -15.23 3.32 6.60
C ASP A 53 -15.22 2.40 5.37
N GLU A 54 -15.79 2.85 4.25
CA GLU A 54 -15.80 2.04 3.02
C GLU A 54 -14.37 1.85 2.48
N LEU A 55 -13.49 2.85 2.65
CA LEU A 55 -12.08 2.70 2.33
C LEU A 55 -11.42 1.58 3.15
N VAL A 56 -11.60 1.59 4.47
CA VAL A 56 -11.07 0.56 5.36
C VAL A 56 -11.58 -0.81 4.95
N LYS A 57 -12.89 -0.91 4.67
CA LYS A 57 -13.54 -2.13 4.22
C LYS A 57 -12.93 -2.67 2.91
N HIS A 58 -12.74 -1.80 1.91
CA HIS A 58 -12.08 -2.18 0.65
C HIS A 58 -10.66 -2.68 0.87
N ILE A 59 -9.89 -2.06 1.76
CA ILE A 59 -8.54 -2.49 2.09
C ILE A 59 -8.54 -3.86 2.77
N GLU A 60 -9.45 -4.09 3.71
CA GLU A 60 -9.56 -5.37 4.44
C GLU A 60 -9.98 -6.52 3.52
N VAL A 61 -10.97 -6.30 2.65
CA VAL A 61 -11.40 -7.28 1.65
C VAL A 61 -10.28 -7.60 0.67
N THR A 62 -9.53 -6.58 0.22
CA THR A 62 -8.36 -6.78 -0.64
C THR A 62 -7.25 -7.55 0.10
N ALA A 63 -7.02 -7.27 1.39
CA ALA A 63 -6.05 -7.99 2.21
C ALA A 63 -6.39 -9.50 2.32
N TYR A 64 -7.67 -9.81 2.47
CA TYR A 64 -8.17 -11.18 2.56
C TYR A 64 -8.01 -11.93 1.24
N GLY A 65 -8.31 -11.27 0.12
CA GLY A 65 -8.20 -11.87 -1.21
C GLY A 65 -6.77 -12.04 -1.72
N LEU A 66 -5.78 -11.33 -1.17
CA LEU A 66 -4.40 -11.45 -1.63
C LEU A 66 -3.70 -12.68 -1.03
N PRO A 67 -3.09 -13.56 -1.86
CA PRO A 67 -2.31 -14.66 -1.34
C PRO A 67 -1.14 -14.08 -0.54
N GLN A 68 -1.03 -14.45 0.73
CA GLN A 68 0.05 -13.99 1.60
C GLN A 68 1.35 -14.76 1.32
N LYS A 69 1.21 -16.05 1.03
CA LYS A 69 2.30 -16.96 0.70
C LYS A 69 2.69 -16.87 -0.77
N GLY A 70 3.99 -16.91 -1.05
CA GLY A 70 4.55 -16.83 -2.41
C GLY A 70 4.33 -15.49 -3.14
N ASN A 71 3.69 -14.49 -2.52
CA ASN A 71 3.43 -13.19 -3.13
C ASN A 71 4.23 -12.08 -2.41
N PRO A 72 5.46 -11.81 -2.81
CA PRO A 72 6.29 -10.77 -2.18
C PRO A 72 5.69 -9.35 -2.29
N ARG A 73 4.68 -9.13 -3.15
CA ARG A 73 3.95 -7.86 -3.25
C ARG A 73 2.92 -7.67 -2.14
N PHE A 74 2.49 -8.75 -1.48
CA PHE A 74 1.63 -8.67 -0.30
C PHE A 74 2.23 -7.77 0.78
N TYR A 75 3.56 -7.75 0.94
CA TYR A 75 4.22 -6.95 1.98
C TYR A 75 4.14 -5.44 1.73
N ILE A 76 4.10 -5.01 0.48
CA ILE A 76 3.89 -3.61 0.12
C ILE A 76 2.46 -3.21 0.50
N PHE A 77 1.50 -4.08 0.18
CA PHE A 77 0.10 -3.91 0.52
C PHE A 77 -0.12 -3.90 2.04
N GLU A 78 0.55 -4.80 2.77
CA GLU A 78 0.52 -4.86 4.24
C GLU A 78 0.99 -3.53 4.86
N HIS A 79 2.07 -2.94 4.35
CA HIS A 79 2.54 -1.64 4.82
C HIS A 79 1.52 -0.52 4.53
N PHE A 80 0.94 -0.52 3.33
CA PHE A 80 -0.10 0.44 2.96
C PHE A 80 -1.32 0.31 3.86
N GLN A 81 -1.85 -0.91 4.05
CA GLN A 81 -2.97 -1.17 4.93
C GLN A 81 -2.71 -0.61 6.32
N ARG A 82 -1.58 -0.96 6.94
CA ARG A 82 -1.20 -0.42 8.26
C ARG A 82 -1.21 1.10 8.27
N ARG A 83 -0.60 1.72 7.26
CA ARG A 83 -0.51 3.19 7.20
C ARG A 83 -1.86 3.86 7.01
N VAL A 84 -2.73 3.33 6.15
CA VAL A 84 -4.08 3.86 5.95
C VAL A 84 -4.90 3.72 7.22
N LEU A 85 -4.87 2.56 7.88
CA LEU A 85 -5.59 2.34 9.14
C LEU A 85 -5.12 3.32 10.23
N GLU A 86 -3.81 3.54 10.36
CA GLU A 86 -3.25 4.56 11.27
C GLU A 86 -3.78 5.96 10.95
N ILE A 87 -3.74 6.40 9.68
CA ILE A 87 -4.19 7.73 9.27
C ILE A 87 -5.70 7.89 9.50
N VAL A 88 -6.49 6.87 9.14
CA VAL A 88 -7.95 6.87 9.35
C VAL A 88 -8.28 6.95 10.84
N ALA A 89 -7.59 6.18 11.69
CA ALA A 89 -7.76 6.25 13.13
C ALA A 89 -7.41 7.65 13.68
N GLU A 90 -6.31 8.25 13.21
CA GLU A 90 -5.93 9.62 13.56
C GLU A 90 -6.96 10.66 13.10
N ILE A 91 -7.61 10.47 11.95
CA ILE A 91 -8.69 11.33 11.44
C ILE A 91 -9.96 11.19 12.28
N LYS A 92 -10.34 9.97 12.63
CA LYS A 92 -11.54 9.73 13.46
C LYS A 92 -11.36 10.22 14.88
N ALA A 93 -10.16 10.07 15.45
CA ALA A 93 -9.83 10.55 16.78
C ALA A 93 -9.93 12.08 16.93
N THR A 94 -9.88 12.85 15.83
CA THR A 94 -10.11 14.30 15.87
C THR A 94 -11.56 14.69 16.17
N GLY A 95 -12.51 13.73 16.20
CA GLY A 95 -13.84 13.90 16.79
C GLY A 95 -14.70 15.01 16.17
N SER A 96 -14.42 15.45 14.94
CA SER A 96 -15.14 16.58 14.37
C SER A 96 -16.53 16.17 13.87
N ALA A 97 -17.57 16.88 14.32
CA ALA A 97 -18.93 16.79 13.75
C ALA A 97 -18.92 16.95 12.21
N ALA A 98 -17.94 17.67 11.67
CA ALA A 98 -17.72 17.83 10.23
C ALA A 98 -17.54 16.50 9.47
N LEU A 99 -17.05 15.42 10.11
CA LEU A 99 -16.91 14.13 9.43
C LEU A 99 -18.26 13.49 9.07
N SER A 100 -19.34 13.88 9.77
CA SER A 100 -20.71 13.42 9.52
C SER A 100 -21.40 14.19 8.39
N GLU A 101 -20.78 15.26 7.86
CA GLU A 101 -21.36 16.07 6.78
C GLU A 101 -21.02 15.47 5.40
N VAL A 102 -22.02 15.44 4.51
CA VAL A 102 -21.86 15.00 3.11
C VAL A 102 -20.91 15.94 2.33
N ALA A 103 -20.99 17.24 2.62
CA ALA A 103 -20.12 18.27 2.08
C ALA A 103 -18.98 18.61 3.07
N PHE A 104 -18.07 17.66 3.27
CA PHE A 104 -16.92 17.86 4.15
C PHE A 104 -15.90 18.82 3.51
N VAL A 105 -15.69 19.98 4.15
CA VAL A 105 -14.57 20.90 3.91
C VAL A 105 -13.90 21.20 5.27
N PRO A 106 -12.92 20.40 5.71
CA PRO A 106 -12.14 20.65 6.90
C PRO A 106 -11.44 21.99 6.77
N ASN A 107 -11.76 22.91 7.68
CA ASN A 107 -11.02 24.15 7.87
C ASN A 107 -9.80 23.94 8.78
N ASP A 108 -9.66 22.76 9.40
CA ASP A 108 -8.50 22.39 10.20
C ASP A 108 -7.34 21.93 9.31
N LYS A 109 -6.29 22.76 9.27
CA LYS A 109 -5.02 22.49 8.56
C LYS A 109 -4.41 21.13 8.92
N ASN A 110 -4.51 20.68 10.17
CA ASN A 110 -3.98 19.38 10.60
C ASN A 110 -4.78 18.22 10.01
N LEU A 111 -6.11 18.36 9.98
CA LEU A 111 -7.00 17.38 9.39
C LEU A 111 -6.75 17.27 7.88
N ILE A 112 -6.68 18.40 7.17
CA ILE A 112 -6.32 18.45 5.74
C ILE A 112 -5.00 17.71 5.48
N THR A 113 -3.97 17.95 6.31
CA THR A 113 -2.66 17.31 6.17
C THR A 113 -2.77 15.78 6.24
N LYS A 114 -3.61 15.23 7.13
CA LYS A 114 -3.84 13.77 7.23
C LYS A 114 -4.49 13.19 5.96
N PHE A 115 -5.47 13.88 5.38
CA PHE A 115 -6.07 13.48 4.10
C PHE A 115 -5.02 13.47 2.96
N TYR A 116 -4.08 14.41 2.95
CA TYR A 116 -2.97 14.39 2.00
C TYR A 116 -1.97 13.24 2.23
N HIS A 117 -1.73 12.84 3.48
CA HIS A 117 -0.96 11.65 3.78
C HIS A 117 -1.65 10.37 3.29
N LEU A 118 -2.98 10.31 3.38
CA LEU A 118 -3.76 9.19 2.84
C LEU A 118 -3.66 9.11 1.31
N TYR A 119 -3.78 10.26 0.64
CA TYR A 119 -3.49 10.38 -0.79
C TYR A 119 -2.06 9.92 -1.13
N ALA A 120 -1.05 10.43 -0.41
CA ALA A 120 0.35 10.11 -0.66
C ALA A 120 0.63 8.61 -0.52
N ALA A 121 0.06 7.96 0.50
CA ALA A 121 0.17 6.51 0.69
C ALA A 121 -0.40 5.72 -0.50
N SER A 122 -1.55 6.17 -1.03
CA SER A 122 -2.15 5.60 -2.24
C SER A 122 -1.26 5.69 -3.47
N LYS A 123 -0.74 6.90 -3.71
CA LYS A 123 0.13 7.19 -4.85
C LYS A 123 1.38 6.30 -4.86
N ILE A 124 1.95 6.05 -3.68
CA ILE A 124 3.15 5.21 -3.56
C ILE A 124 2.84 3.74 -3.88
N MET A 125 1.66 3.23 -3.52
CA MET A 125 1.24 1.89 -3.94
C MET A 125 1.09 1.77 -5.45
N ASP A 126 0.49 2.77 -6.08
CA ASP A 126 0.35 2.82 -7.54
C ASP A 126 1.73 2.85 -8.22
N GLU A 127 2.61 3.74 -7.73
CA GLU A 127 4.00 3.85 -8.18
C GLU A 127 4.77 2.52 -8.01
N ALA A 128 4.56 1.79 -6.90
CA ALA A 128 5.17 0.48 -6.66
C ALA A 128 4.60 -0.65 -7.55
N GLY A 129 3.68 -0.35 -8.47
CA GLY A 129 3.17 -1.29 -9.46
C GLY A 129 2.22 -2.34 -8.90
N ILE A 130 1.62 -2.09 -7.73
CA ILE A 130 0.61 -2.98 -7.14
C ILE A 130 -0.57 -3.16 -8.10
N TYR A 131 -1.05 -2.08 -8.70
CA TYR A 131 -2.22 -2.12 -9.59
C TYR A 131 -1.87 -2.54 -11.03
N VAL A 132 -0.70 -2.14 -11.53
CA VAL A 132 -0.27 -2.42 -12.93
C VAL A 132 0.10 -3.89 -13.14
N SER A 133 0.61 -4.56 -12.10
CA SER A 133 1.02 -5.95 -12.22
C SER A 133 -0.11 -6.96 -12.00
N ALA A 134 -1.24 -6.53 -11.43
CA ALA A 134 -2.43 -7.36 -11.27
C ALA A 134 -3.10 -7.69 -12.62
N SER A 135 -3.16 -6.73 -13.55
CA SER A 135 -3.82 -6.94 -14.84
C SER A 135 -3.00 -7.75 -15.85
N GLN A 136 -1.67 -7.82 -15.71
CA GLN A 136 -0.78 -8.47 -16.69
C GLN A 136 -0.09 -9.76 -16.21
N LYS A 137 0.07 -9.99 -14.89
CA LYS A 137 0.79 -11.18 -14.37
C LYS A 137 -0.10 -12.24 -13.70
N PHE A 138 -1.36 -11.96 -13.41
CA PHE A 138 -2.30 -13.00 -12.94
C PHE A 138 -2.88 -13.84 -14.09
N GLY A 139 -2.25 -13.80 -15.27
CA GLY A 139 -2.67 -14.48 -16.50
C GLY A 139 -2.57 -16.01 -16.50
N VAL A 140 -2.53 -16.68 -15.35
CA VAL A 140 -2.66 -18.14 -15.26
C VAL A 140 -3.38 -18.51 -13.97
N LEU A 141 -4.64 -18.15 -13.75
CA LEU A 141 -5.21 -18.44 -12.43
C LEU A 141 -6.73 -18.67 -12.41
N ASN A 142 -7.08 -19.87 -11.92
CA ASN A 142 -7.90 -20.21 -10.75
C ASN A 142 -8.80 -19.08 -10.19
N GLU A 143 -10.05 -19.39 -9.83
CA GLU A 143 -11.07 -18.40 -9.39
C GLU A 143 -10.59 -17.43 -8.29
N ASP A 144 -9.84 -17.91 -7.29
CA ASP A 144 -9.33 -17.10 -6.15
C ASP A 144 -8.46 -15.91 -6.58
N SER A 145 -7.73 -16.05 -7.70
CA SER A 145 -6.89 -14.97 -8.22
C SER A 145 -7.64 -13.84 -8.90
N LYS A 146 -8.81 -14.18 -9.45
CA LYS A 146 -9.64 -13.26 -10.20
C LYS A 146 -10.32 -12.33 -9.22
N GLU A 147 -10.81 -12.89 -8.11
CA GLU A 147 -11.32 -12.13 -6.98
C GLU A 147 -10.25 -11.20 -6.39
N ALA A 148 -9.02 -11.68 -6.17
CA ALA A 148 -7.91 -10.85 -5.70
C ALA A 148 -7.60 -9.68 -6.66
N SER A 149 -7.60 -9.95 -7.96
CA SER A 149 -7.38 -8.95 -9.01
C SER A 149 -8.51 -7.93 -9.08
N ASP A 150 -9.76 -8.38 -9.01
CA ASP A 150 -10.94 -7.53 -9.03
C ASP A 150 -10.99 -6.63 -7.79
N ASN A 151 -10.65 -7.16 -6.61
CA ASN A 151 -10.53 -6.40 -5.37
C ASN A 151 -9.46 -5.32 -5.44
N LEU A 152 -8.26 -5.66 -5.92
CA LEU A 152 -7.18 -4.69 -6.15
C LEU A 152 -7.58 -3.59 -7.13
N PHE A 153 -8.28 -3.96 -8.21
CA PHE A 153 -8.75 -3.02 -9.22
C PHE A 153 -9.83 -2.09 -8.69
N ASN A 154 -10.77 -2.61 -7.90
CA ASN A 154 -11.80 -1.82 -7.23
C ASN A 154 -11.19 -0.86 -6.20
N LEU A 155 -10.21 -1.32 -5.41
CA LEU A 155 -9.47 -0.47 -4.50
C LEU A 155 -8.73 0.65 -5.24
N ALA A 156 -8.04 0.35 -6.36
CA ALA A 156 -7.37 1.36 -7.18
C ALA A 156 -8.33 2.47 -7.62
N ARG A 157 -9.53 2.07 -8.07
CA ARG A 157 -10.57 2.99 -8.52
C ARG A 157 -11.16 3.82 -7.38
N PHE A 158 -11.40 3.22 -6.22
CA PHE A 158 -11.88 3.92 -5.03
C PHE A 158 -10.85 4.96 -4.55
N MET A 159 -9.57 4.59 -4.56
CA MET A 159 -8.48 5.49 -4.20
C MET A 159 -8.28 6.63 -5.21
N ASP A 160 -8.45 6.40 -6.52
CA ASP A 160 -8.41 7.46 -7.54
C ASP A 160 -9.56 8.46 -7.34
N PHE A 161 -10.76 7.96 -7.03
CA PHE A 161 -11.89 8.83 -6.68
C PHE A 161 -11.54 9.72 -5.48
N TYR A 162 -11.05 9.10 -4.40
CA TYR A 162 -10.69 9.80 -3.17
C TYR A 162 -9.56 10.82 -3.39
N TYR A 163 -8.57 10.45 -4.23
CA TYR A 163 -7.52 11.36 -4.67
C TYR A 163 -8.09 12.60 -5.36
N ARG A 164 -8.95 12.44 -6.36
CA ARG A 164 -9.53 13.56 -7.12
C ARG A 164 -10.31 14.49 -6.21
N GLU A 165 -11.20 13.95 -5.40
CA GLU A 165 -12.01 14.74 -4.46
C GLU A 165 -11.16 15.55 -3.48
N ILE A 166 -10.14 14.96 -2.88
CA ILE A 166 -9.21 15.69 -2.00
C ILE A 166 -8.47 16.76 -2.81
N SER A 167 -7.95 16.40 -3.98
CA SER A 167 -7.14 17.32 -4.78
C SER A 167 -7.94 18.53 -5.24
N GLU A 168 -9.20 18.34 -5.63
CA GLU A 168 -10.08 19.40 -6.14
C GLU A 168 -10.57 20.29 -4.99
N ARG A 169 -11.11 19.69 -3.91
CA ARG A 169 -11.70 20.45 -2.79
C ARG A 169 -10.67 21.19 -1.95
N TYR A 170 -9.45 20.68 -1.82
CA TYR A 170 -8.41 21.29 -0.98
C TYR A 170 -7.30 21.98 -1.77
N SER A 171 -7.42 22.08 -3.09
CA SER A 171 -6.44 22.75 -3.98
C SER A 171 -6.14 24.19 -3.56
N LEU A 172 -7.14 24.92 -3.09
CA LEU A 172 -7.01 26.33 -2.69
C LEU A 172 -6.33 26.50 -1.33
N VAL A 173 -6.34 25.46 -0.48
CA VAL A 173 -5.79 25.52 0.86
C VAL A 173 -4.37 24.96 0.90
N VAL A 174 -4.03 24.00 0.03
CA VAL A 174 -2.78 23.24 0.10
C VAL A 174 -1.81 23.64 -1.00
N THR A 175 -0.61 24.10 -0.60
CA THR A 175 0.44 24.47 -1.55
C THR A 175 1.10 23.22 -2.17
N PRO A 176 1.69 23.32 -3.37
CA PRO A 176 2.41 22.21 -4.00
C PRO A 176 3.48 21.56 -3.09
N GLU A 177 4.08 22.34 -2.22
CA GLU A 177 5.16 21.94 -1.33
C GLU A 177 4.68 21.06 -0.18
N VAL A 178 3.50 21.37 0.38
CA VAL A 178 2.85 20.50 1.38
C VAL A 178 2.54 19.13 0.77
N ARG A 179 2.04 19.11 -0.48
CA ARG A 179 1.81 17.86 -1.22
C ARG A 179 3.10 17.08 -1.45
N VAL A 180 4.15 17.73 -1.96
CA VAL A 180 5.47 17.10 -2.15
C VAL A 180 6.04 16.58 -0.83
N GLY A 181 5.80 17.28 0.27
CA GLY A 181 6.25 16.90 1.62
C GLY A 181 5.56 15.65 2.12
N ALA A 182 4.24 15.59 2.01
CA ALA A 182 3.45 14.41 2.35
C ALA A 182 3.92 13.19 1.52
N GLU A 183 4.04 13.33 0.20
CA GLU A 183 4.52 12.27 -0.69
C GLU A 183 5.92 11.79 -0.32
N SER A 184 6.84 12.72 -0.06
CA SER A 184 8.23 12.39 0.27
C SER A 184 8.34 11.73 1.65
N SER A 185 7.54 12.19 2.61
CA SER A 185 7.44 11.58 3.94
C SER A 185 6.93 10.15 3.87
N GLU A 186 5.86 9.90 3.13
CA GLU A 186 5.33 8.55 2.93
C GLU A 186 6.31 7.65 2.16
N ARG A 187 7.04 8.18 1.17
CA ARG A 187 8.11 7.42 0.48
C ARG A 187 9.21 7.02 1.46
N VAL A 188 9.65 7.90 2.37
CA VAL A 188 10.64 7.56 3.40
C VAL A 188 10.13 6.48 4.35
N ARG A 189 8.88 6.56 4.79
CA ARG A 189 8.27 5.53 5.64
C ARG A 189 8.27 4.18 4.92
N HIS A 190 7.86 4.16 3.66
CA HIS A 190 7.84 2.94 2.88
C HIS A 190 9.25 2.38 2.64
N MET A 191 10.24 3.23 2.33
CA MET A 191 11.65 2.80 2.25
C MET A 191 12.12 2.15 3.56
N ARG A 192 11.79 2.74 4.71
CA ARG A 192 12.17 2.19 6.03
C ARG A 192 11.50 0.85 6.31
N TYR A 193 10.25 0.67 5.91
CA TYR A 193 9.55 -0.60 6.00
C TYR A 193 10.21 -1.68 5.12
N LEU A 194 10.50 -1.38 3.85
CA LEU A 194 11.17 -2.30 2.93
C LEU A 194 12.56 -2.68 3.44
N VAL A 195 13.29 -1.73 4.03
CA VAL A 195 14.59 -1.97 4.67
C VAL A 195 14.48 -2.90 5.86
N ALA A 196 13.49 -2.73 6.73
CA ALA A 196 13.25 -3.63 7.85
C ALA A 196 12.91 -5.04 7.35
N ARG A 197 12.17 -5.17 6.25
CA ARG A 197 11.91 -6.45 5.59
C ARG A 197 13.19 -7.12 5.09
N VAL A 198 14.03 -6.38 4.37
CA VAL A 198 15.35 -6.88 3.94
C VAL A 198 16.18 -7.33 5.15
N GLU A 199 16.24 -6.53 6.22
CA GLU A 199 17.00 -6.87 7.43
C GLU A 199 16.54 -8.19 8.07
N ASN A 200 15.22 -8.38 8.17
CA ASN A 200 14.61 -9.54 8.80
C ASN A 200 14.81 -10.83 8.00
N HIS A 201 14.83 -10.75 6.66
CA HIS A 201 14.86 -11.93 5.79
C HIS A 201 16.23 -12.23 5.18
N MET A 202 17.18 -11.28 5.15
CA MET A 202 18.46 -11.50 4.46
C MET A 202 19.45 -12.37 5.24
N GLN A 203 19.38 -12.40 6.58
CA GLN A 203 20.40 -12.99 7.45
C GLN A 203 20.81 -14.43 7.06
N PRO A 204 19.87 -15.33 6.71
CA PRO A 204 20.22 -16.69 6.30
C PRO A 204 21.13 -16.75 5.06
N PHE A 205 21.10 -15.75 4.19
CA PHE A 205 21.78 -15.76 2.89
C PHE A 205 23.10 -14.97 2.86
N VAL A 206 23.29 -14.00 3.76
CA VAL A 206 24.46 -13.10 3.73
C VAL A 206 25.34 -13.17 5.00
N ASN A 207 25.04 -14.11 5.89
CA ASN A 207 25.59 -14.34 7.24
C ASN A 207 27.00 -13.74 7.50
N ARG A 208 27.07 -12.79 8.46
CA ARG A 208 28.22 -12.17 9.20
C ARG A 208 29.58 -11.98 8.48
N ARG A 209 29.61 -12.14 7.16
CA ARG A 209 30.78 -11.92 6.29
C ARG A 209 30.83 -10.45 5.86
N TYR A 210 31.82 -10.13 5.02
CA TYR A 210 31.92 -8.82 4.39
C TYR A 210 30.59 -8.38 3.74
N LYS A 211 29.88 -9.27 3.05
CA LYS A 211 28.56 -9.00 2.44
C LYS A 211 27.54 -8.48 3.45
N GLY A 212 27.34 -9.20 4.55
CA GLY A 212 26.43 -8.78 5.63
C GLY A 212 26.80 -7.44 6.24
N ARG A 213 28.10 -7.14 6.43
CA ARG A 213 28.55 -5.81 6.91
C ARG A 213 28.20 -4.68 5.93
N VAL A 214 28.36 -4.91 4.63
CA VAL A 214 28.01 -3.93 3.59
C VAL A 214 26.51 -3.65 3.58
N ILE A 215 25.68 -4.70 3.66
CA ILE A 215 24.22 -4.54 3.66
C ILE A 215 23.74 -3.86 4.95
N ASN A 216 24.25 -4.26 6.12
CA ASN A 216 23.97 -3.55 7.37
C ASN A 216 24.37 -2.07 7.31
N GLY A 217 25.50 -1.76 6.66
CA GLY A 217 25.92 -0.38 6.41
C GLY A 217 24.90 0.41 5.60
N MET A 218 24.33 -0.18 4.54
CA MET A 218 23.26 0.44 3.75
C MET A 218 21.99 0.67 4.59
N ILE A 219 21.54 -0.34 5.34
CA ILE A 219 20.38 -0.28 6.24
C ILE A 219 20.54 0.88 7.23
N MET A 220 21.71 0.99 7.86
CA MET A 220 22.03 2.08 8.79
C MET A 220 21.98 3.46 8.13
N GLN A 221 22.44 3.59 6.88
CA GLN A 221 22.40 4.88 6.17
C GLN A 221 20.96 5.29 5.84
N ILE A 222 20.09 4.36 5.43
CA ILE A 222 18.67 4.66 5.17
C ILE A 222 17.95 5.05 6.45
N ARG A 223 18.22 4.37 7.57
CA ARG A 223 17.66 4.72 8.89
C ARG A 223 18.04 6.13 9.34
N LYS A 224 19.24 6.60 8.95
CA LYS A 224 19.75 7.94 9.22
C LYS A 224 19.23 9.02 8.27
N LEU A 225 18.48 8.67 7.22
CA LEU A 225 17.83 9.68 6.40
C LEU A 225 16.83 10.44 7.25
N ASP A 226 17.08 11.74 7.43
CA ASP A 226 16.13 12.65 8.04
C ASP A 226 14.95 12.81 7.07
N PRO A 227 13.71 12.43 7.47
CA PRO A 227 12.56 12.65 6.62
C PRO A 227 12.34 14.15 6.46
N PRO A 228 11.76 14.59 5.33
CA PRO A 228 11.28 15.97 5.24
C PRO A 228 10.24 16.22 6.35
N PRO A 229 10.09 17.47 6.83
CA PRO A 229 9.19 17.79 7.93
C PRO A 229 7.78 17.25 7.67
N VAL A 230 7.30 16.37 8.56
CA VAL A 230 5.99 15.70 8.46
C VAL A 230 4.84 16.67 8.72
N ARG A 231 5.11 17.77 9.44
CA ARG A 231 4.15 18.83 9.75
C ARG A 231 4.60 20.11 9.09
N VAL A 232 4.25 20.27 7.81
CA VAL A 232 4.45 21.53 7.12
C VAL A 232 3.30 22.44 7.55
N ARG A 233 3.53 23.28 8.55
CA ARG A 233 2.64 24.43 8.72
C ARG A 233 2.85 25.33 7.50
N PHE A 234 1.76 25.86 6.96
CA PHE A 234 1.80 26.81 5.85
C PHE A 234 2.75 27.99 6.09
N GLU A 235 2.97 28.35 7.36
CA GLU A 235 3.81 29.46 7.81
C GLU A 235 5.32 29.12 7.85
N ASP A 236 5.72 27.84 7.78
CA ASP A 236 7.11 27.37 7.94
C ASP A 236 7.81 27.05 6.60
N PHE A 237 7.40 27.71 5.52
CA PHE A 237 7.79 27.38 4.14
C PHE A 237 9.31 27.30 3.93
N ASP A 238 10.05 28.32 4.36
CA ASP A 238 11.51 28.38 4.18
C ASP A 238 12.26 27.27 4.95
N LYS A 239 11.73 26.88 6.11
CA LYS A 239 12.27 25.79 6.91
C LYS A 239 12.00 24.44 6.25
N TYR A 240 10.81 24.26 5.67
CA TYR A 240 10.47 23.08 4.90
C TYR A 240 11.36 22.93 3.67
N LYS A 241 11.51 23.99 2.86
CA LYS A 241 12.33 23.97 1.65
C LYS A 241 13.77 23.54 1.94
N LYS A 242 14.41 24.16 2.94
CA LYS A 242 15.78 23.79 3.37
C LYS A 242 15.87 22.35 3.86
N GLY A 243 14.87 21.88 4.60
CA GLY A 243 14.79 20.50 5.06
C GLY A 243 14.64 19.50 3.91
N PHE A 244 13.79 19.80 2.93
CA PHE A 244 13.57 18.98 1.75
C PHE A 244 14.82 18.91 0.85
N GLU A 245 15.45 20.05 0.58
CA GLU A 245 16.71 20.12 -0.17
C GLU A 245 17.82 19.29 0.50
N ARG A 246 17.92 19.38 1.84
CA ARG A 246 18.85 18.56 2.61
C ARG A 246 18.54 17.08 2.48
N TYR A 247 17.27 16.68 2.62
CA TYR A 247 16.84 15.29 2.43
C TYR A 247 17.22 14.76 1.04
N VAL A 248 16.90 15.51 -0.03
CA VAL A 248 17.24 15.14 -1.41
C VAL A 248 18.75 15.01 -1.60
N LYS A 249 19.54 15.91 -0.99
CA LYS A 249 21.00 15.85 -1.03
C LYS A 249 21.54 14.59 -0.34
N GLU A 250 21.05 14.24 0.84
CA GLU A 250 21.46 13.03 1.55
C GLU A 250 21.03 11.75 0.80
N LEU A 251 19.82 11.73 0.24
CA LEU A 251 19.33 10.63 -0.58
C LEU A 251 20.21 10.41 -1.83
N ARG A 252 20.64 11.50 -2.47
CA ARG A 252 21.56 11.45 -3.62
C ARG A 252 22.93 10.90 -3.23
N LYS A 253 23.47 11.32 -2.07
CA LYS A 253 24.73 10.78 -1.54
C LYS A 253 24.62 9.29 -1.25
N LEU A 254 23.53 8.87 -0.62
CA LEU A 254 23.24 7.47 -0.32
C LEU A 254 23.27 6.63 -1.59
N ARG A 255 22.47 6.99 -2.60
CA ARG A 255 22.39 6.28 -3.88
C ARG A 255 23.75 6.15 -4.57
N ASN A 256 24.55 7.21 -4.56
CA ASN A 256 25.85 7.23 -5.22
C ASN A 256 26.96 6.52 -4.42
N SER A 257 26.70 6.17 -3.16
CA SER A 257 27.69 5.54 -2.29
C SER A 257 28.12 4.17 -2.81
N ALA A 258 29.37 3.80 -2.53
CA ALA A 258 29.86 2.45 -2.83
C ALA A 258 29.12 1.39 -2.01
N THR A 259 28.71 1.73 -0.78
CA THR A 259 27.94 0.85 0.11
C THR A 259 26.59 0.47 -0.50
N TRP A 260 25.83 1.46 -1.00
CA TRP A 260 24.55 1.23 -1.69
C TRP A 260 24.72 0.32 -2.90
N ARG A 261 25.63 0.67 -3.82
CA ARG A 261 25.86 -0.10 -5.05
C ARG A 261 26.26 -1.55 -4.79
N LYS A 262 27.15 -1.78 -3.81
CA LYS A 262 27.58 -3.13 -3.42
C LYS A 262 26.48 -3.93 -2.74
N ALA A 263 25.73 -3.30 -1.82
CA ALA A 263 24.59 -3.96 -1.16
C ALA A 263 23.53 -4.37 -2.19
N HIS A 264 23.19 -3.48 -3.12
CA HIS A 264 22.28 -3.77 -4.22
C HIS A 264 22.76 -4.97 -5.06
N ALA A 265 24.05 -5.01 -5.41
CA ALA A 265 24.61 -6.13 -6.16
C ALA A 265 24.53 -7.47 -5.40
N TYR A 266 24.64 -7.47 -4.07
CA TYR A 266 24.52 -8.69 -3.27
C TYR A 266 23.08 -9.18 -3.10
N LEU A 267 22.12 -8.27 -3.07
CA LEU A 267 20.72 -8.60 -2.80
C LEU A 267 19.92 -8.94 -4.07
N LYS A 268 20.41 -8.55 -5.25
CA LYS A 268 19.68 -8.72 -6.52
C LYS A 268 19.46 -10.20 -6.88
N ASP A 269 20.48 -11.02 -6.69
CA ASP A 269 20.52 -12.41 -7.18
C ASP A 269 20.86 -13.35 -6.00
N LEU A 270 20.09 -13.26 -4.92
CA LEU A 270 20.22 -14.20 -3.79
C LEU A 270 19.80 -15.61 -4.20
N ASP A 271 20.72 -16.56 -4.03
CA ASP A 271 20.42 -17.99 -4.20
C ASP A 271 19.53 -18.48 -3.06
N LEU A 272 18.71 -19.50 -3.36
CA LEU A 272 18.07 -20.29 -2.32
C LEU A 272 19.16 -20.90 -1.41
N PRO A 273 18.92 -20.97 -0.09
CA PRO A 273 19.86 -21.60 0.82
C PRO A 273 20.00 -23.07 0.39
N HIS A 274 21.23 -23.61 0.46
CA HIS A 274 21.50 -24.97 0.02
C HIS A 274 20.53 -25.97 0.66
N SER A 275 19.65 -26.53 -0.16
CA SER A 275 18.59 -27.44 0.22
C SER A 275 19.18 -28.79 0.62
N GLY A 276 19.09 -29.17 1.89
CA GLY A 276 18.69 -30.53 2.20
C GLY A 276 17.16 -30.54 2.19
N GLY A 277 16.53 -31.41 1.42
CA GLY A 277 15.06 -31.45 1.24
C GLY A 277 14.29 -31.72 2.54
N ILE A 278 14.02 -30.67 3.30
CA ILE A 278 13.45 -30.66 4.65
C ILE A 278 12.42 -29.53 4.71
N ASP A 279 11.39 -29.67 5.54
CA ASP A 279 10.40 -28.64 5.90
C ASP A 279 10.97 -27.20 5.90
N GLY A 280 10.23 -26.26 5.29
CA GLY A 280 10.60 -24.83 5.24
C GLY A 280 11.18 -24.33 3.91
N ALA A 281 11.14 -25.14 2.84
CA ALA A 281 11.54 -24.70 1.50
C ALA A 281 10.71 -23.52 0.96
N ASP A 282 9.40 -23.54 1.22
CA ASP A 282 8.49 -22.43 0.88
C ASP A 282 8.86 -21.15 1.63
N ASP A 283 9.17 -21.26 2.93
CA ASP A 283 9.59 -20.11 3.75
C ASP A 283 10.92 -19.52 3.26
N ALA A 284 11.88 -20.38 2.89
CA ALA A 284 13.15 -19.95 2.32
C ALA A 284 12.97 -19.23 0.97
N PHE A 285 12.10 -19.77 0.10
CA PHE A 285 11.73 -19.14 -1.16
C PHE A 285 11.08 -17.78 -0.93
N GLU A 286 10.13 -17.68 0.01
CA GLU A 286 9.48 -16.44 0.38
C GLU A 286 10.46 -15.39 0.93
N MET A 287 11.41 -15.79 1.77
CA MET A 287 12.44 -14.88 2.30
C MET A 287 13.34 -14.31 1.20
N VAL A 288 13.78 -15.16 0.25
CA VAL A 288 14.57 -14.71 -0.91
C VAL A 288 13.78 -13.74 -1.78
N MET A 289 12.55 -14.12 -2.17
CA MET A 289 11.68 -13.30 -3.00
C MET A 289 11.32 -11.97 -2.33
N SER A 290 11.02 -12.00 -1.03
CA SER A 290 10.76 -10.82 -0.21
C SER A 290 11.95 -9.85 -0.23
N THR A 291 13.17 -10.38 -0.09
CA THR A 291 14.40 -9.58 -0.05
C THR A 291 14.71 -8.95 -1.40
N GLN A 292 14.69 -9.75 -2.48
CA GLN A 292 14.98 -9.29 -3.84
C GLN A 292 13.97 -8.22 -4.29
N LEU A 293 12.66 -8.49 -4.14
CA LEU A 293 11.63 -7.54 -4.55
C LEU A 293 11.65 -6.25 -3.70
N SER A 294 11.86 -6.37 -2.39
CA SER A 294 11.97 -5.18 -1.53
C SER A 294 13.12 -4.28 -1.96
N MET A 295 14.24 -4.86 -2.42
CA MET A 295 15.38 -4.10 -2.94
C MET A 295 15.06 -3.42 -4.28
N GLU A 296 14.38 -4.12 -5.20
CA GLU A 296 13.95 -3.57 -6.48
C GLU A 296 13.04 -2.34 -6.30
N ILE A 297 12.04 -2.46 -5.42
CA ILE A 297 11.09 -1.39 -5.13
C ILE A 297 11.77 -0.24 -4.42
N LEU A 298 12.68 -0.53 -3.48
CA LEU A 298 13.45 0.49 -2.80
C LEU A 298 14.26 1.34 -3.81
N ASP A 299 14.94 0.71 -4.76
CA ASP A 299 15.69 1.43 -5.81
C ASP A 299 14.75 2.27 -6.69
N PHE A 300 13.61 1.70 -7.09
CA PHE A 300 12.59 2.42 -7.84
C PHE A 300 12.07 3.68 -7.11
N ILE A 301 11.76 3.58 -5.81
CA ILE A 301 11.27 4.70 -4.99
C ILE A 301 12.34 5.80 -4.87
N VAL A 302 13.60 5.40 -4.63
CA VAL A 302 14.73 6.33 -4.55
C VAL A 302 14.90 7.07 -5.88
N ASP A 303 14.82 6.36 -6.99
CA ASP A 303 14.90 6.90 -8.35
C ASP A 303 13.80 7.92 -8.62
N LYS A 304 12.56 7.55 -8.30
CA LYS A 304 11.40 8.42 -8.48
C LYS A 304 11.54 9.70 -7.67
N GLN A 305 11.94 9.59 -6.40
CA GLN A 305 12.13 10.74 -5.51
C GLN A 305 13.22 11.71 -6.04
N LEU A 306 14.31 11.18 -6.58
CA LEU A 306 15.39 11.98 -7.16
C LEU A 306 15.01 12.63 -8.50
N ARG A 307 14.06 12.07 -9.25
CA ARG A 307 13.52 12.68 -10.48
C ARG A 307 12.52 13.78 -10.16
N ASN A 308 11.60 13.52 -9.22
CA ASN A 308 10.56 14.49 -8.83
C ASN A 308 11.13 15.74 -8.15
N SER A 309 12.35 15.67 -7.60
CA SER A 309 13.06 16.81 -6.99
C SER A 309 13.82 17.70 -7.98
N LYS A 310 13.68 17.47 -9.29
CA LYS A 310 14.19 18.36 -10.34
C LYS A 310 13.17 19.42 -10.78
N ILE A 311 11.96 19.38 -10.22
CA ILE A 311 10.90 20.38 -10.34
C ILE A 311 11.19 21.48 -9.33
#